data_AF-A0A8S9H5R8-F1
#
_entry.id   AF-A0A8S9H5R8-F1
#
_cell.length_a   1.000
_cell.length_b   1.000
_cell.length_c   1.000
_cell.angle_alpha   90.00
_cell.angle_beta   90.00
_cell.angle_gamma   90.00
#
_symmetry.space_group_name_H-M   'P 1'
#
loop_
_entity.id
_entity.type
_entity.pdbx_description
1 polymer ?
#
loop_
_entity_poly.entity_id
_entity_poly.type
_entity_poly.pdbx_seq_one_letter_code
_entity_poly.pdbx_strand_id
1 'polypeptide(L)'
;SSILQEYDCVYIYKQPAFQHPLLKHHKIPEKFISNESFDRKNKYKTNDQSCPKGTVAILRQRSETESLHLDTVDQFGHHFAAMDAFADESIYRGAQADISIHNLTLQNNQYSKSQIWLENGPPGELNSIQVGWAVHPRVYGDSATRLT
;
A
#
# COMPACT_ATOMS: atom_id res chain seq x y z
N SER A 1 -22.19 13.11 -1.60
CA SER A 1 -21.07 13.62 -0.79
C SER A 1 -19.78 13.48 -1.55
N SER A 2 -19.06 14.58 -1.74
CA SER A 2 -17.87 14.69 -2.60
C SER A 2 -16.58 14.43 -1.81
N ILE A 3 -15.76 13.50 -2.31
CA ILE A 3 -14.50 12.96 -1.74
C ILE A 3 -13.43 14.03 -1.44
N LEU A 4 -13.57 15.26 -1.94
CA LEU A 4 -12.65 16.38 -1.65
C LEU A 4 -12.74 16.96 -0.23
N GLN A 5 -13.63 16.47 0.63
CA GLN A 5 -13.69 16.96 2.02
C GLN A 5 -12.57 16.41 2.93
N GLU A 6 -11.75 15.50 2.42
CA GLU A 6 -10.76 14.74 3.21
C GLU A 6 -9.31 14.92 2.75
N TYR A 7 -9.06 15.54 1.59
CA TYR A 7 -7.72 15.64 0.99
C TYR A 7 -7.33 17.08 0.67
N ASP A 8 -6.07 17.42 0.92
CA ASP A 8 -5.42 18.66 0.53
C ASP A 8 -4.46 18.43 -0.64
N CYS A 9 -4.55 19.25 -1.69
CA CYS A 9 -3.56 19.21 -2.79
C CYS A 9 -2.31 19.98 -2.37
N VAL A 10 -1.21 19.26 -2.15
CA VAL A 10 0.08 19.81 -1.72
C VAL A 10 1.07 19.73 -2.87
N TYR A 11 1.93 20.75 -3.03
CA TYR A 11 3.02 20.68 -4.02
C TYR A 11 3.88 19.45 -3.77
N ILE A 12 4.23 18.74 -4.85
CA ILE A 12 4.98 17.48 -4.80
C ILE A 12 6.18 17.58 -3.85
N TYR A 13 7.02 18.62 -4.00
CA TYR A 13 8.22 18.83 -3.18
C TYR A 13 7.98 19.38 -1.76
N LYS A 14 6.72 19.63 -1.38
CA LYS A 14 6.32 20.15 -0.08
C LYS A 14 5.52 19.15 0.76
N GLN A 15 5.41 17.91 0.30
CA GLN A 15 4.75 16.85 1.07
C GLN A 15 5.49 16.60 2.42
N PRO A 16 4.77 16.21 3.49
CA PRO A 16 5.35 15.95 4.81
C PRO A 16 6.50 14.94 4.80
N ALA A 17 6.49 13.97 3.88
CA ALA A 17 7.56 12.97 3.74
C ALA A 17 8.97 13.60 3.58
N PHE A 18 9.08 14.79 2.98
CA PHE A 18 10.37 15.48 2.82
C PHE A 18 10.86 16.23 4.06
N GLN A 19 10.08 16.25 5.14
CA GLN A 19 10.56 16.68 6.46
C GLN A 19 11.50 15.64 7.08
N HIS A 20 11.41 14.37 6.65
CA HIS A 20 12.29 13.32 7.12
C HIS A 20 13.75 13.56 6.67
N PRO A 21 14.76 13.53 7.58
CA PRO A 21 16.15 13.87 7.25
C PRO A 21 16.73 13.11 6.05
N LEU A 22 16.37 11.82 5.90
CA LEU A 22 16.84 10.96 4.79
C LEU A 22 16.24 11.35 3.43
N LEU A 23 15.13 12.09 3.40
CA LEU A 23 14.40 12.42 2.17
C LEU A 23 14.55 13.88 1.76
N LYS A 24 15.20 14.74 2.56
CA LYS A 24 15.36 16.18 2.30
C LYS A 24 15.93 16.52 0.91
N HIS A 25 16.78 15.66 0.36
CA HIS A 25 17.42 15.84 -0.95
C HIS A 25 17.04 14.74 -1.95
N HIS A 26 15.97 13.98 -1.67
CA HIS A 26 15.53 12.93 -2.55
C HIS A 26 14.96 13.53 -3.84
N LYS A 27 15.59 13.22 -4.99
CA LYS A 27 15.07 13.57 -6.30
C LYS A 27 13.99 12.56 -6.68
N ILE A 28 12.76 13.02 -6.74
CA ILE A 28 11.63 12.20 -7.19
C ILE A 28 11.90 11.82 -8.65
N PRO A 29 11.95 10.51 -8.98
CA PRO A 29 12.10 10.09 -10.36
C PRO A 29 10.86 10.52 -11.17
N GLU A 30 11.06 11.28 -12.24
CA GLU A 30 10.01 11.81 -13.12
C GLU A 30 9.24 10.74 -13.92
N LYS A 31 9.57 9.45 -13.77
CA LYS A 31 8.90 8.38 -14.52
C LYS A 31 7.56 8.00 -13.88
N PHE A 32 6.55 8.81 -14.17
CA PHE A 32 5.17 8.34 -14.31
C PHE A 32 4.83 8.38 -15.80
N ILE A 33 5.27 7.37 -16.56
CA ILE A 33 4.71 7.13 -17.88
C ILE A 33 3.36 6.45 -17.64
N SER A 34 2.31 7.22 -17.45
CA SER A 34 0.94 6.75 -17.68
C SER A 34 0.61 6.94 -19.16
N ASN A 35 1.32 6.20 -20.02
CA ASN A 35 0.89 6.00 -21.41
C ASN A 35 0.13 4.68 -21.55
N GLU A 36 -0.55 4.26 -20.49
CA GLU A 36 -1.67 3.35 -20.66
C GLU A 36 -2.92 4.21 -20.57
N SER A 37 -3.64 4.30 -21.69
CA SER A 37 -5.06 4.54 -21.63
C SER A 37 -5.65 3.36 -20.87
N PHE A 38 -5.70 3.48 -19.54
CA PHE A 38 -6.50 2.60 -18.72
C PHE A 38 -7.95 2.88 -19.09
N ASP A 39 -8.44 2.19 -20.11
CA ASP A 39 -9.86 2.02 -20.37
C ASP A 39 -10.42 1.06 -19.30
N ARG A 40 -10.17 1.37 -18.03
CA ARG A 40 -10.92 0.82 -16.89
C ARG A 40 -12.28 1.50 -17.01
N LYS A 41 -13.22 0.83 -17.67
CA LYS A 41 -14.66 1.11 -17.50
C LYS A 41 -15.04 0.85 -16.04
N ASN A 42 -14.62 1.74 -15.14
CA ASN A 42 -15.05 1.79 -13.77
C ASN A 42 -16.53 2.18 -13.79
N LYS A 43 -17.40 1.25 -13.40
CA LYS A 43 -18.83 1.50 -13.18
C LYS A 43 -19.10 2.47 -12.03
N TYR A 44 -18.05 2.86 -11.30
CA TYR A 44 -18.07 3.97 -10.35
C TYR A 44 -17.61 5.22 -11.08
N LYS A 45 -18.55 6.14 -11.36
CA LYS A 45 -18.20 7.52 -11.68
C LYS A 45 -17.51 8.11 -10.44
N THR A 46 -16.20 7.94 -10.32
CA THR A 46 -15.40 8.86 -9.54
C THR A 46 -15.45 10.18 -10.30
N ASN A 47 -15.99 11.22 -9.69
CA ASN A 47 -15.75 12.56 -10.20
C ASN A 47 -14.23 12.73 -10.11
N ASP A 48 -13.55 12.60 -11.25
CA ASP A 48 -12.09 12.68 -11.40
C ASP A 48 -11.59 14.08 -11.06
N GLN A 49 -11.64 14.44 -9.79
CA GLN A 49 -11.02 15.64 -9.28
C GLN A 49 -9.61 15.28 -8.84
N SER A 50 -8.77 15.03 -9.83
CA SER A 50 -7.33 14.95 -9.63
C SER A 50 -6.81 16.29 -9.13
N CYS A 51 -5.79 16.25 -8.28
CA CYS A 51 -5.06 17.45 -7.92
C CYS A 51 -4.41 18.09 -9.17
N PRO A 52 -4.25 19.43 -9.20
CA PRO A 52 -3.57 20.12 -10.29
C PRO A 52 -2.17 19.55 -10.56
N LYS A 53 -1.69 19.66 -11.81
CA LYS A 53 -0.33 19.23 -12.17
C LYS A 53 0.71 19.88 -11.24
N GLY A 54 1.67 19.08 -10.77
CA GLY A 54 2.68 19.53 -9.81
C GLY A 54 2.26 19.42 -8.34
N THR A 55 1.04 18.95 -8.06
CA THR A 55 0.52 18.70 -6.71
C THR A 55 0.05 17.26 -6.54
N VAL A 56 0.07 16.79 -5.29
CA VAL A 56 -0.35 15.45 -4.87
C VAL A 56 -1.42 15.59 -3.79
N ALA A 57 -2.40 14.69 -3.81
CA ALA A 57 -3.41 14.62 -2.76
C ALA A 57 -2.77 14.08 -1.48
N ILE A 58 -2.90 14.82 -0.38
CA ILE A 58 -2.47 14.43 0.96
C ILE A 58 -3.71 14.37 1.85
N LEU A 59 -3.88 13.28 2.59
CA LEU A 59 -4.99 13.14 3.53
C LEU A 59 -4.88 14.22 4.61
N ARG A 60 -5.95 15.00 4.82
CA ARG A 60 -5.99 16.06 5.82
C ARG A 60 -6.07 15.44 7.22
N GLN A 61 -5.01 15.61 8.03
CA GLN A 61 -5.04 15.22 9.43
C GLN A 61 -5.97 16.15 10.22
N ARG A 62 -7.07 15.61 10.75
CA ARG A 62 -7.87 16.29 11.79
C ARG A 62 -7.18 16.04 13.13
N SER A 63 -7.18 17.04 14.02
CA SER A 63 -6.45 17.04 15.30
C SER A 63 -6.84 15.94 16.31
N GLU A 64 -7.79 15.06 15.96
CA GLU A 64 -8.25 13.93 16.78
C GLU A 64 -8.00 12.55 16.16
N THR A 65 -7.44 12.46 14.95
CA THR A 65 -6.95 11.16 14.46
C THR A 65 -5.57 10.97 15.07
N GLU A 66 -5.49 10.16 16.12
CA GLU A 66 -4.24 9.50 16.52
C GLU A 66 -3.51 9.10 15.24
N SER A 67 -2.21 9.41 15.18
CA SER A 67 -1.39 8.96 14.07
C SER A 67 -1.70 7.48 13.82
N LEU A 68 -2.25 7.15 12.66
CA LEU A 68 -2.19 5.81 12.10
C LEU A 68 -0.72 5.56 11.76
N HIS A 69 0.11 5.48 12.80
CA HIS A 69 1.46 5.01 12.71
C HIS A 69 1.31 3.51 12.51
N LEU A 70 1.42 3.08 11.26
CA LEU A 70 1.50 1.66 10.89
C LEU A 70 2.78 0.97 11.43
N ASP A 71 3.55 1.65 12.28
CA ASP A 71 4.67 1.08 13.02
C ASP A 71 4.19 0.79 14.44
N THR A 72 3.50 -0.34 14.61
CA THR A 72 3.47 -0.95 15.93
C THR A 72 4.91 -1.35 16.26
N VAL A 73 5.38 -0.96 17.45
CA VAL A 73 6.75 -1.26 17.97
C VAL A 73 7.09 -2.77 17.90
N ASP A 74 6.07 -3.60 17.76
CA ASP A 74 6.16 -5.07 17.66
C ASP A 74 6.50 -5.60 16.25
N GLN A 75 6.36 -4.79 15.18
CA GLN A 75 6.49 -5.27 13.79
C GLN A 75 7.36 -4.38 12.90
N PHE A 76 8.56 -4.04 13.37
CA PHE A 76 9.54 -3.29 12.59
C PHE A 76 9.78 -3.87 11.19
N GLY A 77 9.54 -3.07 10.15
CA GLY A 77 9.76 -3.44 8.75
C GLY A 77 8.57 -4.12 8.07
N HIS A 78 7.44 -4.28 8.76
CA HIS A 78 6.20 -4.78 8.21
C HIS A 78 5.19 -3.64 8.07
N HIS A 79 4.65 -3.45 6.85
CA HIS A 79 3.54 -2.53 6.63
C HIS A 79 2.40 -3.28 5.98
N PHE A 80 1.19 -3.14 6.53
CA PHE A 80 -0.01 -3.71 5.96
C PHE A 80 -1.21 -2.81 6.21
N ALA A 81 -2.15 -2.83 5.27
CA ALA A 81 -3.48 -2.29 5.45
C ALA A 81 -4.46 -3.46 5.49
N ALA A 82 -5.29 -3.52 6.53
CA ALA A 82 -6.31 -4.54 6.71
C ALA A 82 -7.70 -3.89 6.75
N MET A 83 -8.71 -4.64 6.28
CA MET A 83 -10.11 -4.27 6.40
C MET A 83 -10.83 -5.40 7.11
N ASP A 84 -11.41 -5.09 8.27
CA ASP A 84 -12.22 -6.02 9.03
C ASP A 84 -13.69 -5.92 8.63
N ALA A 85 -14.25 -7.01 8.11
CA ALA A 85 -15.62 -7.05 7.59
C ALA A 85 -16.70 -7.27 8.66
N PHE A 86 -16.36 -7.21 9.96
CA PHE A 86 -17.31 -7.45 11.05
C PHE A 86 -18.41 -6.39 11.19
N ALA A 87 -18.27 -5.23 10.53
CA ALA A 87 -18.99 -4.02 10.89
C ALA A 87 -20.30 -3.75 10.12
N ASP A 88 -20.54 -4.34 8.94
CA ASP A 88 -21.60 -3.84 8.05
C ASP A 88 -22.53 -4.90 7.42
N GLU A 89 -22.47 -6.17 7.89
CA GLU A 89 -23.21 -7.30 7.29
C GLU A 89 -22.95 -7.50 5.77
N SER A 90 -21.97 -6.80 5.19
CA SER A 90 -21.67 -6.92 3.76
C SER A 90 -20.95 -8.22 3.46
N ILE A 91 -21.37 -8.86 2.37
CA ILE A 91 -20.73 -10.07 1.87
C ILE A 91 -19.64 -9.68 0.89
N TYR A 92 -18.39 -9.82 1.30
CA TYR A 92 -17.22 -9.69 0.44
C TYR A 92 -16.89 -11.04 -0.23
N ARG A 93 -16.78 -11.05 -1.56
CA ARG A 93 -16.53 -12.28 -2.33
C ARG A 93 -15.06 -12.50 -2.70
N GLY A 94 -14.21 -11.54 -2.40
CA GLY A 94 -12.81 -11.58 -2.75
C GLY A 94 -12.14 -10.23 -2.56
N ALA A 95 -10.85 -10.21 -2.85
CA ALA A 95 -10.01 -9.02 -2.81
C ALA A 95 -9.09 -9.02 -4.03
N GLN A 96 -8.63 -7.82 -4.42
CA GLN A 96 -7.70 -7.63 -5.51
C GLN A 96 -6.58 -6.69 -5.04
N ALA A 97 -5.34 -7.02 -5.39
CA ALA A 97 -4.20 -6.15 -5.21
C ALA A 97 -3.33 -6.16 -6.47
N ASP A 98 -2.77 -5.01 -6.80
CA ASP A 98 -1.71 -4.89 -7.79
C ASP A 98 -0.37 -5.02 -7.06
N ILE A 99 0.37 -6.10 -7.30
CA ILE A 99 1.62 -6.44 -6.60
C ILE A 99 2.80 -6.31 -7.58
N SER A 100 3.77 -5.44 -7.25
CA SER A 100 4.99 -5.30 -8.05
C SER A 100 5.99 -6.40 -7.70
N ILE A 101 6.58 -7.02 -8.74
CA ILE A 101 7.60 -8.07 -8.58
C ILE A 101 8.97 -7.45 -8.82
N HIS A 102 9.89 -7.70 -7.90
CA HIS A 102 11.27 -7.21 -7.99
C HIS A 102 12.27 -8.37 -7.88
N ASN A 103 13.36 -8.27 -8.64
CA ASN A 103 14.51 -9.16 -8.48
C ASN A 103 15.47 -8.52 -7.48
N LEU A 104 15.42 -8.99 -6.23
CA LEU A 104 16.18 -8.43 -5.12
C LEU A 104 17.33 -9.36 -4.75
N THR A 105 18.53 -8.80 -4.57
CA THR A 105 19.66 -9.55 -3.98
C THR A 105 19.69 -9.26 -2.49
N LEU A 106 19.33 -10.25 -1.68
CA LEU A 106 19.26 -10.13 -0.23
C LEU A 106 20.40 -10.91 0.44
N GLN A 107 20.80 -10.47 1.64
CA GLN A 107 21.70 -11.23 2.51
C GLN A 107 20.95 -12.38 3.21
N ASN A 108 21.67 -13.37 3.73
CA ASN A 108 21.07 -14.55 4.38
C ASN A 108 20.21 -14.25 5.62
N ASN A 109 20.39 -13.09 6.25
CA ASN A 109 19.61 -12.62 7.39
C ASN A 109 18.46 -11.67 7.01
N GLN A 110 18.22 -11.46 5.72
CA GLN A 110 17.17 -10.59 5.21
C GLN A 110 16.13 -11.39 4.43
N TYR A 111 14.92 -10.85 4.36
CA TYR A 111 13.88 -11.35 3.47
C TYR A 111 13.03 -10.18 2.99
N SER A 112 12.32 -10.39 1.88
CA SER A 112 11.34 -9.44 1.36
C SER A 112 10.12 -10.21 0.88
N LYS A 113 8.93 -9.65 1.14
CA LYS A 113 7.65 -10.27 0.80
C LYS A 113 6.63 -9.20 0.44
N SER A 114 5.79 -9.48 -0.55
CA SER A 114 4.60 -8.68 -0.86
C SER A 114 3.45 -9.64 -1.17
N GLN A 115 2.30 -9.42 -0.55
CA GLN A 115 1.18 -10.36 -0.62
C GLN A 115 -0.18 -9.68 -0.38
N ILE A 116 -1.23 -10.34 -0.83
CA ILE A 116 -2.61 -10.14 -0.39
C ILE A 116 -3.09 -11.40 0.31
N TRP A 117 -3.93 -11.25 1.34
CA TRP A 117 -4.61 -12.36 1.98
C TRP A 117 -6.09 -12.06 2.21
N LEU A 118 -6.87 -13.12 2.26
CA LEU A 118 -8.28 -13.12 2.67
C LEU A 118 -8.44 -14.14 3.78
N GLU A 119 -9.00 -13.71 4.90
CA GLU A 119 -9.22 -14.55 6.07
C GLU A 119 -10.71 -14.67 6.40
N ASN A 120 -11.12 -15.84 6.86
CA ASN A 120 -12.48 -16.10 7.32
C ASN A 120 -12.48 -17.15 8.44
N GLY A 121 -13.21 -16.85 9.52
CA GLY A 121 -13.36 -17.74 10.68
C GLY A 121 -13.31 -16.97 12.00
N PRO A 122 -13.61 -17.63 13.12
CA PRO A 122 -13.46 -17.03 14.45
C PRO A 122 -11.97 -16.92 14.84
N PRO A 123 -11.64 -16.05 15.82
CA PRO A 123 -10.29 -15.99 16.38
C PRO A 123 -9.81 -17.38 16.84
N GLY A 124 -8.69 -17.84 16.31
CA GLY A 124 -8.11 -19.15 16.61
C GLY A 124 -8.41 -20.26 15.60
N GLU A 125 -9.41 -20.10 14.73
CA GLU A 125 -9.76 -21.06 13.66
C GLU A 125 -9.93 -20.34 12.31
N LEU A 126 -8.98 -19.46 11.99
CA LEU A 126 -8.99 -18.71 10.73
C LEU A 126 -8.58 -19.61 9.57
N ASN A 127 -9.40 -19.62 8.51
CA ASN A 127 -8.99 -20.07 7.20
C ASN A 127 -8.45 -18.88 6.41
N SER A 128 -7.33 -19.07 5.74
CA SER A 128 -6.65 -17.99 5.00
C SER A 128 -6.34 -18.45 3.58
N ILE A 129 -6.64 -17.58 2.62
CA ILE A 129 -6.15 -17.68 1.24
C ILE A 129 -5.16 -16.55 1.05
N GLN A 130 -3.92 -16.87 0.67
CA GLN A 130 -2.87 -15.88 0.47
C GLN A 130 -2.24 -16.07 -0.90
N VAL A 131 -1.80 -14.96 -1.50
CA VAL A 131 -1.01 -15.00 -2.72
C VAL A 131 -0.05 -13.82 -2.75
N GLY A 132 1.16 -14.05 -3.21
CA GLY A 132 2.17 -13.02 -3.32
C GLY A 132 3.48 -13.54 -3.89
N TRP A 133 4.55 -12.84 -3.53
CA TRP A 133 5.91 -13.30 -3.78
C TRP A 133 6.81 -13.06 -2.57
N ALA A 134 7.87 -13.86 -2.48
CA ALA A 134 8.92 -13.69 -1.49
C ALA A 134 10.31 -13.96 -2.05
N VAL A 135 11.30 -13.28 -1.48
CA VAL A 135 12.73 -13.63 -1.57
C VAL A 135 13.19 -13.92 -0.15
N HIS A 136 13.60 -15.16 0.12
CA HIS A 136 13.98 -15.59 1.46
C HIS A 136 15.17 -16.57 1.42
N PRO A 137 16.42 -16.06 1.34
CA PRO A 137 17.60 -16.91 1.17
C PRO A 137 17.80 -17.97 2.25
N ARG A 138 17.47 -17.65 3.51
CA ARG A 138 17.56 -18.63 4.61
C ARG A 138 16.62 -19.84 4.48
N VAL A 139 15.46 -19.65 3.83
CA VAL A 139 14.44 -20.70 3.69
C VAL A 139 14.60 -21.43 2.37
N TYR A 140 14.88 -20.70 1.28
CA TYR A 140 14.94 -21.26 -0.07
C TYR A 140 16.36 -21.66 -0.52
N GLY A 141 17.40 -21.23 0.19
CA GLY A 141 18.80 -21.51 -0.17
C GLY A 141 19.33 -20.67 -1.35
N ASP A 142 18.52 -19.77 -1.90
CA ASP A 142 18.89 -18.83 -2.96
C ASP A 142 18.16 -17.48 -2.84
N SER A 143 18.60 -16.51 -3.63
CA SER A 143 17.98 -15.17 -3.68
C SER A 143 16.95 -15.06 -4.81
N ALA A 144 16.36 -16.17 -5.26
CA ALA A 144 15.36 -16.14 -6.33
C ALA A 144 14.01 -15.65 -5.82
N THR A 145 13.36 -14.79 -6.60
CA THR A 145 11.97 -14.37 -6.35
C THR A 145 11.01 -15.52 -6.68
N ARG A 146 10.15 -15.87 -5.73
CA ARG A 146 9.21 -17.00 -5.85
C ARG A 146 7.79 -16.54 -5.59
N LEU A 147 6.85 -17.07 -6.37
CA LEU A 147 5.43 -16.97 -6.03
C LEU A 147 5.15 -17.80 -4.78
N THR A 148 4.33 -17.25 -3.90
CA THR A 148 3.95 -17.84 -2.60
C THR A 148 2.45 -17.80 -2.41
#